data_AF-L5KK56-F1
#
_entry.id   AF-L5KK56-F1
#
_cell.length_a   1.000
_cell.length_b   1.000
_cell.length_c   1.000
_cell.angle_alpha   90.00
_cell.angle_beta   90.00
_cell.angle_gamma   90.00
#
_symmetry.space_group_name_H-M   'P 1'
#
loop_
_entity.id
_entity.type
_entity.pdbx_description
1 polymer ?
#
loop_
_entity_poly.entity_id
_entity_poly.type
_entity_poly.pdbx_seq_one_letter_code
_entity_poly.pdbx_strand_id
1 'polypeptide(L)'
;MDFRSASICLFGHLNKACHGNCEDIFLEQVIGGLVPLLLHLQDPQASVAGACKFALRMCGPNLEREDLAEAFQKHLQEGRGLHFGEFLNTTCKHLMRHFPDLLGRLVSTSLFYFKSSWEDVRAAAPMLTGFLVLHVEPEHRQQVDLEQLLAALQLLLKDPAPAVRMKAAETLGRLVKFA
;
A
#
# COMPACT_ATOMS: atom_id res chain seq x y z
N MET A 1 -10.48 22.69 5.32
CA MET A 1 -10.37 21.29 4.88
C MET A 1 -9.40 21.28 3.71
N ASP A 2 -8.30 20.54 3.80
CA ASP A 2 -7.31 20.43 2.72
C ASP A 2 -7.93 19.66 1.53
N PHE A 3 -7.69 20.11 0.30
CA PHE A 3 -8.22 19.51 -0.93
C PHE A 3 -7.90 18.00 -1.04
N ARG A 4 -6.72 17.57 -0.58
CA ARG A 4 -6.33 16.15 -0.57
C ARG A 4 -7.23 15.33 0.35
N SER A 5 -7.40 15.81 1.58
CA SER A 5 -8.27 15.17 2.58
C SER A 5 -9.72 15.08 2.09
N ALA A 6 -10.26 16.18 1.53
CA ALA A 6 -11.61 16.19 0.96
C ALA A 6 -11.78 15.19 -0.19
N SER A 7 -10.82 15.14 -1.11
CA SER A 7 -10.83 14.23 -2.26
C SER A 7 -10.77 12.75 -1.83
N ILE A 8 -9.91 12.44 -0.85
CA ILE A 8 -9.80 11.08 -0.31
C ILE A 8 -11.08 10.68 0.44
N CYS A 9 -11.68 11.58 1.22
CA CYS A 9 -12.96 11.32 1.87
C CYS A 9 -14.08 11.08 0.84
N LEU A 10 -14.12 11.86 -0.25
CA LEU A 10 -15.08 11.64 -1.34
C LEU A 10 -14.90 10.25 -1.95
N PHE A 11 -13.66 9.84 -2.24
CA PHE A 11 -13.36 8.50 -2.73
C PHE A 11 -13.89 7.39 -1.80
N GLY A 12 -13.70 7.55 -0.48
CA GLY A 12 -14.25 6.62 0.50
C GLY A 12 -15.77 6.59 0.52
N HIS A 13 -16.43 7.74 0.45
CA HIS A 13 -17.90 7.80 0.40
C HIS A 13 -18.48 7.13 -0.85
N LEU A 14 -17.87 7.33 -2.02
CA LEU A 14 -18.28 6.68 -3.27
C LEU A 14 -18.18 5.16 -3.16
N ASN A 15 -17.07 4.66 -2.61
CA ASN A 15 -16.88 3.23 -2.38
C ASN A 15 -17.94 2.64 -1.42
N LYS A 16 -18.32 3.38 -0.38
CA LYS A 16 -19.37 2.95 0.56
C LYS A 16 -20.76 2.94 -0.09
N ALA A 17 -21.08 3.94 -0.89
CA ALA A 17 -22.42 4.14 -1.44
C ALA A 17 -22.75 3.12 -2.54
N CYS A 18 -21.73 2.56 -3.19
CA CYS A 18 -21.90 1.64 -4.31
C CYS A 18 -21.92 0.19 -3.80
N HIS A 19 -23.13 -0.33 -3.57
CA HIS A 19 -23.39 -1.78 -3.45
C HIS A 19 -24.33 -2.17 -4.60
N GLY A 20 -23.96 -3.15 -5.44
CA GLY A 20 -24.75 -3.62 -6.60
C GLY A 20 -24.03 -3.51 -7.96
N ASN A 21 -24.79 -3.40 -9.06
CA ASN A 21 -24.47 -3.55 -10.51
C ASN A 21 -23.15 -3.02 -11.14
N CYS A 22 -22.16 -2.53 -10.38
CA CYS A 22 -20.90 -1.98 -10.87
C CYS A 22 -19.66 -2.54 -10.12
N GLU A 23 -19.76 -3.72 -9.49
CA GLU A 23 -18.71 -4.33 -8.64
C GLU A 23 -17.32 -4.33 -9.28
N ASP A 24 -17.18 -4.78 -10.54
CA ASP A 24 -15.89 -4.84 -11.24
C ASP A 24 -15.22 -3.46 -11.41
N ILE A 25 -16.00 -2.42 -11.70
CA ILE A 25 -15.50 -1.05 -11.90
C ILE A 25 -14.95 -0.51 -10.57
N PHE A 26 -15.62 -0.81 -9.46
CA PHE A 26 -15.20 -0.35 -8.15
C PHE A 26 -14.00 -1.13 -7.62
N LEU A 27 -13.93 -2.44 -7.87
CA LEU A 27 -12.74 -3.21 -7.56
C LEU A 27 -11.50 -2.62 -8.25
N GLU A 28 -11.61 -2.27 -9.54
CA GLU A 28 -10.53 -1.61 -10.27
C GLU A 28 -10.15 -0.24 -9.70
N GLN A 29 -11.13 0.57 -9.27
CA GLN A 29 -10.86 1.84 -8.61
C GLN A 29 -10.19 1.67 -7.24
N VAL A 30 -10.61 0.68 -6.44
CA VAL A 30 -10.00 0.34 -5.17
C VAL A 30 -8.55 -0.08 -5.39
N ILE A 31 -8.29 -0.98 -6.33
CA ILE A 31 -6.95 -1.45 -6.67
C ILE A 31 -6.07 -0.27 -7.12
N GLY A 32 -6.59 0.60 -7.99
CA GLY A 32 -5.89 1.79 -8.45
C GLY A 32 -5.55 2.79 -7.33
N GLY A 33 -6.41 2.88 -6.31
CA GLY A 33 -6.21 3.73 -5.13
C GLY A 33 -5.39 3.09 -4.01
N LEU A 34 -5.18 1.77 -4.03
CA LEU A 34 -4.72 1.03 -2.86
C LEU A 34 -3.32 1.43 -2.40
N VAL A 35 -2.35 1.47 -3.31
CA VAL A 35 -0.97 1.87 -3.00
C VAL A 35 -0.91 3.29 -2.44
N PRO A 36 -1.44 4.34 -3.12
CA PRO A 36 -1.45 5.68 -2.55
C PRO A 36 -2.10 5.73 -1.17
N LEU A 37 -3.26 5.09 -0.99
CA LEU A 37 -3.97 5.10 0.28
C LEU A 37 -3.16 4.45 1.42
N LEU A 38 -2.52 3.31 1.16
CA LEU A 38 -1.69 2.62 2.14
C LEU A 38 -0.46 3.44 2.53
N LEU A 39 0.22 4.05 1.55
CA LEU A 39 1.42 4.84 1.80
C LEU A 39 1.09 6.16 2.53
N HIS A 40 -0.02 6.80 2.18
CA HIS A 40 -0.49 8.04 2.81
C HIS A 40 -1.11 7.87 4.20
N LEU A 41 -1.19 6.64 4.73
CA LEU A 41 -1.36 6.46 6.17
C LEU A 41 -0.19 7.04 6.98
N GLN A 42 0.95 7.28 6.34
CA GLN A 42 2.12 7.97 6.89
C GLN A 42 2.22 9.43 6.41
N ASP A 43 1.13 10.05 5.93
CA ASP A 43 1.17 11.46 5.50
C ASP A 43 1.49 12.38 6.70
N PRO A 44 2.39 13.37 6.53
CA PRO A 44 2.72 14.32 7.60
C PRO A 44 1.51 15.16 8.04
N GLN A 45 0.50 15.33 7.18
CA GLN A 45 -0.75 15.96 7.56
C GLN A 45 -1.72 14.91 8.13
N ALA A 46 -2.02 15.04 9.43
CA ALA A 46 -2.94 14.14 10.14
C ALA A 46 -4.33 14.04 9.49
N SER A 47 -4.83 15.11 8.86
CA SER A 47 -6.11 15.09 8.14
C SER A 47 -6.09 14.22 6.88
N VAL A 48 -4.94 14.09 6.22
CA VAL A 48 -4.78 13.23 5.04
C VAL A 48 -4.65 11.78 5.50
N ALA A 49 -3.80 11.51 6.50
CA ALA A 49 -3.70 10.18 7.09
C ALA A 49 -5.04 9.66 7.63
N GLY A 50 -5.82 10.53 8.28
CA GLY A 50 -7.18 10.24 8.73
C GLY A 50 -8.14 9.92 7.58
N ALA A 51 -8.09 10.70 6.50
CA ALA A 51 -8.89 10.43 5.30
C ALA A 51 -8.50 9.08 4.65
N CYS A 52 -7.21 8.74 4.61
CA CYS A 52 -6.75 7.44 4.09
C CYS A 52 -7.25 6.26 4.95
N LYS A 53 -7.23 6.39 6.29
CA LYS A 53 -7.84 5.40 7.19
C LYS A 53 -9.32 5.20 6.88
N PHE A 54 -10.05 6.31 6.74
CA PHE A 54 -11.47 6.29 6.38
C PHE A 54 -11.71 5.60 5.04
N ALA A 55 -11.02 6.02 3.98
CA ALA A 55 -11.18 5.50 2.64
C ALA A 55 -10.91 3.99 2.57
N LEU A 56 -9.80 3.50 3.13
CA LEU A 56 -9.47 2.08 3.15
C LEU A 56 -10.56 1.25 3.87
N ARG A 57 -11.10 1.75 4.98
CA ARG A 57 -12.23 1.09 5.66
C ARG A 57 -13.49 1.03 4.82
N MET A 58 -13.75 2.05 3.99
CA MET A 58 -14.90 2.05 3.08
C MET A 58 -14.68 1.14 1.86
N CYS A 59 -13.44 0.89 1.46
CA CYS A 59 -13.11 -0.03 0.37
C CYS A 59 -13.19 -1.51 0.77
N GLY A 60 -13.06 -1.83 2.06
CA GLY A 60 -13.04 -3.22 2.56
C GLY A 60 -14.18 -4.11 2.03
N PRO A 61 -15.45 -3.69 2.09
CA PRO A 61 -16.57 -4.47 1.55
C PRO A 61 -16.47 -4.79 0.06
N ASN A 62 -15.87 -3.89 -0.74
CA ASN A 62 -15.74 -4.04 -2.19
C ASN A 62 -14.58 -4.96 -2.61
N LEU A 63 -13.72 -5.36 -1.66
CA LEU A 63 -12.64 -6.31 -1.94
C LEU A 63 -13.11 -7.77 -1.89
N GLU A 64 -14.36 -8.04 -1.49
CA GLU A 64 -14.95 -9.39 -1.41
C GLU A 64 -14.11 -10.42 -0.64
N ARG A 65 -13.25 -9.95 0.27
CA ARG A 65 -12.36 -10.78 1.08
C ARG A 65 -12.46 -10.34 2.52
N GLU A 66 -13.09 -11.19 3.33
CA GLU A 66 -13.40 -10.90 4.74
C GLU A 66 -12.14 -10.58 5.54
N ASP A 67 -11.04 -11.29 5.31
CA ASP A 67 -9.78 -11.10 6.05
C ASP A 67 -9.11 -9.74 5.76
N LEU A 68 -9.16 -9.25 4.51
CA LEU A 68 -8.73 -7.88 4.17
C LEU A 68 -9.64 -6.82 4.79
N ALA A 69 -10.95 -7.01 4.69
CA ALA A 69 -11.92 -6.09 5.27
C ALA A 69 -11.76 -6.01 6.80
N GLU A 70 -11.61 -7.14 7.47
CA GLU A 70 -11.35 -7.22 8.91
C GLU A 70 -10.05 -6.54 9.31
N ALA A 71 -8.96 -6.74 8.55
CA ALA A 71 -7.69 -6.07 8.79
C ALA A 71 -7.86 -4.54 8.73
N PHE A 72 -8.59 -4.03 7.74
CA PHE A 72 -8.87 -2.59 7.64
C PHE A 72 -9.74 -2.09 8.79
N GLN A 73 -10.82 -2.78 9.13
CA GLN A 73 -11.72 -2.37 10.21
C GLN A 73 -11.06 -2.42 11.59
N LYS A 74 -10.23 -3.43 11.85
CA LYS A 74 -9.58 -3.63 13.14
C LYS A 74 -8.45 -2.64 13.37
N HIS A 75 -7.59 -2.44 12.38
CA HIS A 75 -6.35 -1.67 12.55
C HIS A 75 -6.50 -0.18 12.24
N LEU A 76 -7.48 0.24 11.41
CA LEU A 76 -7.62 1.63 10.97
C LEU A 76 -8.72 2.41 11.72
N GLN A 77 -9.05 1.99 12.95
CA GLN A 77 -10.03 2.68 13.77
C GLN A 77 -9.63 4.13 14.07
N GLU A 78 -10.60 5.03 14.04
CA GLU A 78 -10.39 6.44 14.39
C GLU A 78 -9.97 6.58 15.85
N GLY A 79 -9.08 7.54 16.13
CA GLY A 79 -8.58 7.79 17.48
C GLY A 79 -7.59 6.76 18.03
N ARG A 80 -7.31 5.66 17.31
CA ARG A 80 -6.28 4.68 17.69
C ARG A 80 -4.97 4.88 16.92
N GLY A 81 -3.85 4.66 17.62
CA GLY A 81 -2.53 4.57 17.03
C GLY A 81 -2.45 3.38 16.07
N LEU A 82 -1.71 3.55 14.97
CA LEU A 82 -1.53 2.51 13.96
C LEU A 82 -0.12 1.93 14.07
N HIS A 83 -0.01 0.63 14.35
CA HIS A 83 1.23 -0.12 14.19
C HIS A 83 1.47 -0.38 12.70
N PHE A 84 1.97 0.63 11.99
CA PHE A 84 1.98 0.70 10.53
C PHE A 84 2.65 -0.52 9.88
N GLY A 85 3.84 -0.91 10.34
CA GLY A 85 4.55 -2.06 9.78
C GLY A 85 3.81 -3.39 9.93
N GLU A 86 3.18 -3.64 11.08
CA GLU A 86 2.39 -4.85 11.34
C GLU A 86 1.13 -4.88 10.46
N PHE A 87 0.43 -3.75 10.40
CA PHE A 87 -0.74 -3.58 9.55
C PHE A 87 -0.40 -3.80 8.08
N LEU A 88 0.67 -3.18 7.59
CA LEU A 88 1.08 -3.26 6.19
C LEU A 88 1.51 -4.69 5.83
N ASN A 89 2.26 -5.36 6.71
CA ASN A 89 2.67 -6.75 6.53
C ASN A 89 1.44 -7.68 6.42
N THR A 90 0.48 -7.52 7.34
CA THR A 90 -0.76 -8.29 7.36
C THR A 90 -1.58 -8.05 6.09
N THR A 91 -1.76 -6.79 5.70
CA THR A 91 -2.46 -6.40 4.48
C THR A 91 -1.82 -7.03 3.24
N CYS A 92 -0.49 -6.94 3.11
CA CYS A 92 0.23 -7.52 1.97
C CYS A 92 0.09 -9.04 1.92
N LYS A 93 0.11 -9.72 3.08
CA LYS A 93 -0.13 -11.16 3.15
C LYS A 93 -1.49 -11.54 2.56
N HIS A 94 -2.54 -10.83 2.94
CA HIS A 94 -3.88 -11.11 2.40
C HIS A 94 -4.01 -10.70 0.94
N LEU A 95 -3.40 -9.59 0.51
CA LEU A 95 -3.38 -9.18 -0.90
C LEU A 95 -2.71 -10.24 -1.79
N MET A 96 -1.53 -10.74 -1.40
CA MET A 96 -0.84 -11.75 -2.21
C MET A 96 -1.52 -13.11 -2.16
N ARG A 97 -2.29 -13.41 -1.12
CA ARG A 97 -3.12 -14.62 -1.07
C ARG A 97 -4.31 -14.57 -2.03
N HIS A 98 -4.98 -13.41 -2.13
CA HIS A 98 -6.26 -13.30 -2.84
C HIS A 98 -6.15 -12.67 -4.23
N PHE A 99 -5.13 -11.84 -4.44
CA PHE A 99 -4.91 -11.07 -5.65
C PHE A 99 -3.42 -11.11 -6.09
N PRO A 100 -2.82 -12.30 -6.24
CA PRO A 100 -1.41 -12.42 -6.60
C PRO A 100 -1.08 -11.82 -7.98
N ASP A 101 -2.05 -11.77 -8.90
CA ASP A 101 -1.91 -11.18 -10.23
C ASP A 101 -1.79 -9.64 -10.22
N LEU A 102 -1.99 -9.01 -9.07
CA LEU A 102 -1.81 -7.56 -8.91
C LEU A 102 -0.37 -7.18 -8.53
N LEU A 103 0.52 -8.15 -8.25
CA LEU A 103 1.88 -7.88 -7.77
C LEU A 103 2.59 -6.85 -8.63
N GLY A 104 2.66 -7.07 -9.95
CA GLY A 104 3.39 -6.17 -10.87
C GLY A 104 2.85 -4.74 -10.83
N ARG A 105 1.52 -4.57 -10.82
CA ARG A 105 0.86 -3.26 -10.76
C ARG A 105 1.12 -2.56 -9.42
N LEU A 106 1.03 -3.28 -8.30
CA LEU A 106 1.25 -2.71 -6.97
C LEU A 106 2.71 -2.29 -6.78
N VAL A 107 3.67 -3.13 -7.21
CA VAL A 107 5.10 -2.81 -7.16
C VAL A 107 5.44 -1.63 -8.06
N SER A 108 4.96 -1.62 -9.31
CA SER A 108 5.17 -0.50 -10.23
C SER A 108 4.61 0.82 -9.68
N THR A 109 3.40 0.78 -9.11
CA THR A 109 2.80 1.96 -8.47
C THR A 109 3.64 2.42 -7.27
N SER A 110 4.14 1.49 -6.45
CA SER A 110 4.98 1.79 -5.29
C SER A 110 6.32 2.44 -5.68
N LEU A 111 6.92 2.04 -6.81
CA LEU A 111 8.17 2.63 -7.31
C LEU A 111 8.06 4.14 -7.58
N PHE A 112 6.91 4.66 -7.98
CA PHE A 112 6.72 6.11 -8.12
C PHE A 112 6.92 6.86 -6.79
N TYR A 113 6.54 6.23 -5.67
CA TYR A 113 6.65 6.81 -4.34
C TYR A 113 8.06 6.72 -3.74
N PHE A 114 8.99 6.00 -4.36
CA PHE A 114 10.41 6.03 -3.97
C PHE A 114 11.02 7.44 -4.17
N LYS A 115 10.36 8.30 -4.95
CA LYS A 115 10.76 9.70 -5.17
C LYS A 115 9.83 10.70 -4.48
N SER A 116 8.96 10.23 -3.58
CA SER A 116 8.02 11.10 -2.84
C SER A 116 8.78 12.20 -2.10
N SER A 117 8.24 13.42 -2.11
CA SER A 117 8.79 14.54 -1.34
C SER A 117 8.64 14.35 0.17
N TRP A 118 7.65 13.57 0.59
CA TRP A 118 7.41 13.24 2.00
C TRP A 118 8.25 12.04 2.42
N GLU A 119 9.12 12.24 3.41
CA GLU A 119 10.07 11.24 3.91
C GLU A 119 9.37 9.95 4.37
N ASP A 120 8.33 10.06 5.20
CA ASP A 120 7.66 8.87 5.75
C ASP A 120 6.92 8.05 4.67
N VAL A 121 6.31 8.73 3.69
CA VAL A 121 5.72 8.08 2.50
C VAL A 121 6.80 7.42 1.65
N ARG A 122 7.95 8.10 1.46
CA ARG A 122 9.09 7.58 0.72
C ARG A 122 9.73 6.37 1.41
N ALA A 123 9.73 6.31 2.75
CA ALA A 123 10.18 5.17 3.54
C ALA A 123 9.17 4.00 3.54
N ALA A 124 7.87 4.31 3.54
CA ALA A 124 6.80 3.33 3.47
C ALA A 124 6.77 2.59 2.14
N ALA A 125 7.11 3.24 1.03
CA ALA A 125 7.10 2.65 -0.31
C ALA A 125 7.98 1.40 -0.47
N PRO A 126 9.30 1.43 -0.16
CA PRO A 126 10.11 0.22 -0.21
C PRO A 126 9.65 -0.83 0.80
N MET A 127 9.12 -0.44 1.97
CA MET A 127 8.56 -1.39 2.94
C MET A 127 7.36 -2.14 2.36
N LEU A 128 6.40 -1.44 1.73
CA LEU A 128 5.26 -2.02 1.04
C LEU A 128 5.73 -3.03 -0.02
N THR A 129 6.65 -2.60 -0.89
CA THR A 129 7.22 -3.46 -1.94
C THR A 129 7.86 -4.70 -1.35
N GLY A 130 8.62 -4.55 -0.26
CA GLY A 130 9.25 -5.67 0.44
C GLY A 130 8.25 -6.67 1.01
N PHE A 131 7.12 -6.23 1.57
CA PHE A 131 6.09 -7.12 2.08
C PHE A 131 5.28 -7.80 0.97
N LEU A 132 5.00 -7.11 -0.14
CA LEU A 132 4.38 -7.75 -1.32
C LEU A 132 5.25 -8.89 -1.84
N VAL A 133 6.53 -8.63 -2.07
CA VAL A 133 7.52 -9.65 -2.49
C VAL A 133 7.67 -10.75 -1.44
N LEU A 134 7.62 -10.41 -0.15
CA LEU A 134 7.75 -11.40 0.91
C LEU A 134 6.63 -12.44 0.87
N HIS A 135 5.40 -12.05 0.54
CA HIS A 135 4.23 -12.93 0.62
C HIS A 135 3.80 -13.54 -0.71
N VAL A 136 4.46 -13.19 -1.82
CA VAL A 136 4.09 -13.74 -3.11
C VAL A 136 4.68 -15.14 -3.37
N GLU A 137 3.85 -16.01 -3.95
CA GLU A 137 4.25 -17.34 -4.38
C GLU A 137 5.19 -17.29 -5.61
N PRO A 138 6.07 -18.29 -5.80
CA PRO A 138 7.09 -18.30 -6.85
C PRO A 138 6.55 -18.03 -8.27
N GLU A 139 5.37 -18.55 -8.59
CA GLU A 139 4.79 -18.52 -9.94
C GLU A 139 4.45 -17.09 -10.38
N HIS A 140 4.17 -16.19 -9.42
CA HIS A 140 3.79 -14.81 -9.69
C HIS A 140 4.98 -13.83 -9.62
N ARG A 141 6.18 -14.28 -9.25
CA ARG A 141 7.38 -13.43 -9.13
C ARG A 141 7.78 -12.78 -10.44
N GLN A 142 7.51 -13.43 -11.57
CA GLN A 142 7.86 -12.92 -12.92
C GLN A 142 7.17 -11.59 -13.27
N GLN A 143 6.15 -11.18 -12.52
CA GLN A 143 5.50 -9.87 -12.68
C GLN A 143 6.39 -8.69 -12.24
N VAL A 144 7.46 -8.95 -11.49
CA VAL A 144 8.37 -7.91 -10.99
C VAL A 144 9.59 -7.83 -11.89
N ASP A 145 9.83 -6.65 -12.45
CA ASP A 145 11.12 -6.30 -13.04
C ASP A 145 12.16 -6.16 -11.91
N LEU A 146 12.89 -7.25 -11.67
CA LEU A 146 13.86 -7.34 -10.58
C LEU A 146 15.04 -6.38 -10.80
N GLU A 147 15.48 -6.19 -12.04
CA GLU A 147 16.59 -5.29 -12.35
C GLU A 147 16.21 -3.84 -12.04
N GLN A 148 15.01 -3.41 -12.49
CA GLN A 148 14.48 -2.09 -12.18
C GLN A 148 14.31 -1.89 -10.67
N LEU A 149 13.76 -2.89 -9.97
CA LEU A 149 13.55 -2.80 -8.53
C LEU A 149 14.88 -2.70 -7.76
N LEU A 150 15.87 -3.51 -8.12
CA LEU A 150 17.21 -3.46 -7.51
C LEU A 150 17.88 -2.10 -7.74
N ALA A 151 17.84 -1.58 -8.96
CA ALA A 151 18.38 -0.27 -9.27
C ALA A 151 17.70 0.85 -8.45
N ALA A 152 16.37 0.80 -8.33
CA ALA A 152 15.61 1.77 -7.53
C ALA A 152 15.96 1.70 -6.03
N LEU A 153 16.10 0.50 -5.47
CA LEU A 153 16.49 0.31 -4.06
C LEU A 153 17.93 0.76 -3.79
N GLN A 154 18.86 0.52 -4.73
CA GLN A 154 20.25 1.00 -4.62
C GLN A 154 20.34 2.53 -4.59
N LEU A 155 19.44 3.23 -5.29
CA LEU A 155 19.32 4.68 -5.18
C LEU A 155 18.83 5.10 -3.79
N LEU A 156 17.81 4.42 -3.25
CA LEU A 156 17.29 4.70 -1.90
C LEU A 156 18.30 4.43 -0.79
N LEU A 157 19.27 3.53 -0.97
CA LEU A 157 20.38 3.35 -0.01
C LEU A 157 21.24 4.61 0.13
N LYS A 158 21.15 5.57 -0.79
CA LYS A 158 21.84 6.86 -0.75
C LYS A 158 20.92 8.01 -0.34
N ASP A 159 19.67 7.73 0.04
CA ASP A 159 18.70 8.75 0.46
C ASP A 159 19.23 9.54 1.66
N PRO A 160 19.00 10.86 1.77
CA PRO A 160 19.41 11.64 2.95
C PRO A 160 18.79 11.14 4.26
N ALA A 161 17.57 10.60 4.21
CA ALA A 161 16.85 10.14 5.39
C ALA A 161 17.31 8.74 5.85
N PRO A 162 17.77 8.57 7.10
CA PRO A 162 18.16 7.26 7.62
C PRO A 162 17.02 6.22 7.58
N ALA A 163 15.78 6.64 7.83
CA ALA A 163 14.61 5.76 7.80
C ALA A 163 14.38 5.17 6.41
N VAL A 164 14.51 5.98 5.35
CA VAL A 164 14.36 5.52 3.96
C VAL A 164 15.46 4.51 3.61
N ARG A 165 16.72 4.81 3.95
CA ARG A 165 17.85 3.88 3.73
C ARG A 165 17.63 2.54 4.43
N MET A 166 17.16 2.57 5.67
CA MET A 166 16.86 1.36 6.44
C MET A 166 15.79 0.51 5.76
N LYS A 167 14.68 1.12 5.30
CA LYS A 167 13.61 0.38 4.60
C LYS A 167 14.04 -0.16 3.25
N ALA A 168 14.89 0.55 2.53
CA ALA A 168 15.50 0.04 1.31
C ALA A 168 16.38 -1.19 1.59
N ALA A 169 17.24 -1.14 2.61
CA ALA A 169 18.10 -2.26 3.00
C ALA A 169 17.28 -3.49 3.46
N GLU A 170 16.27 -3.29 4.31
CA GLU A 170 15.35 -4.36 4.72
C GLU A 170 14.66 -5.02 3.50
N THR A 171 14.22 -4.21 2.55
CA THR A 171 13.53 -4.71 1.35
C THR A 171 14.47 -5.48 0.44
N LEU A 172 15.72 -5.03 0.25
CA LEU A 172 16.74 -5.81 -0.44
C LEU A 172 16.94 -7.19 0.19
N GLY A 173 16.96 -7.27 1.53
CA GLY A 173 17.04 -8.55 2.23
C GLY A 173 15.86 -9.49 1.95
N ARG A 174 14.67 -8.95 1.65
CA ARG A 174 13.48 -9.75 1.28
C ARG A 174 13.52 -10.24 -0.17
N LEU A 175 14.28 -9.56 -1.04
CA LEU A 175 14.44 -9.97 -2.44
C LEU A 175 15.26 -11.25 -2.63
N VAL A 176 15.90 -11.78 -1.58
CA VAL A 176 16.57 -13.09 -1.62
C VAL A 176 15.61 -14.21 -2.09
N LYS A 177 14.29 -14.03 -1.94
CA LYS A 177 13.29 -14.96 -2.50
C LYS A 177 13.28 -15.03 -4.03
N PHE A 178 13.91 -14.09 -4.73
CA PHE A 178 14.04 -14.07 -6.18
C PHE A 178 15.34 -14.75 -6.67
N ALA A 179 16.23 -15.14 -5.75
CA ALA A 179 17.46 -15.87 -6.04
C ALA A 179 17.23 -17.39 -6.15
#